data_AF-A0A8C6Q6L9-F1
#
_entry.id   AF-A0A8C6Q6L9-F1
#
_cell.length_a   1.000
_cell.length_b   1.000
_cell.length_c   1.000
_cell.angle_alpha   90.00
_cell.angle_beta   90.00
_cell.angle_gamma   90.00
#
_symmetry.space_group_name_H-M   'P 1'
#
loop_
_entity.id
_entity.type
_entity.pdbx_description
1 polymer ?
#
loop_
_entity_poly.entity_id
_entity_poly.type
_entity_poly.pdbx_seq_one_letter_code
_entity_poly.pdbx_strand_id
1 'polypeptide(L)'
;MFHHYCELSSHTHANDFLLLFRRHAEIFSGEDNTAQQELIDINQHLLNVMGVGHPALDMVCRVTLAKGLHSKLTGAGGGGCGITLLRPETDSAIIQSTMQDLKDCGFDCWETSIGGPGVQQHSPFSIKEEILEILNRYGVPRVTEQEDGLTL
;
A
#
# COMPACT_ATOMS: atom_id res chain seq x y z
N MET A 1 14.24 0.59 -2.80
CA MET A 1 14.84 1.69 -3.60
C MET A 1 14.19 1.65 -4.98
N PHE A 2 13.15 2.47 -5.22
CA PHE A 2 12.45 2.51 -6.51
C PHE A 2 13.15 3.53 -7.42
N HIS A 3 13.77 3.05 -8.50
CA HIS A 3 14.33 3.88 -9.56
C HIS A 3 13.46 3.78 -10.81
N HIS A 4 13.18 4.96 -11.39
CA HIS A 4 12.51 5.25 -12.67
C HIS A 4 10.98 5.43 -12.65
N TYR A 5 10.56 6.70 -12.46
CA TYR A 5 9.37 7.25 -13.08
C TYR A 5 9.80 8.16 -14.24
N CYS A 6 9.17 8.01 -15.40
CA CYS A 6 9.31 8.90 -16.56
C CYS A 6 8.14 9.88 -16.53
N GLU A 7 8.41 11.19 -16.42
CA GLU A 7 7.39 12.23 -16.51
C GLU A 7 7.59 13.10 -17.76
N LEU A 8 6.52 13.21 -18.53
CA LEU A 8 6.30 14.24 -19.54
C LEU A 8 5.24 15.20 -18.98
N SER A 9 5.64 16.40 -18.56
CA SER A 9 4.74 17.56 -18.61
C SER A 9 5.53 18.87 -18.51
N SER A 10 5.43 19.66 -19.57
CA SER A 10 5.79 21.08 -19.60
C SER A 10 4.70 21.87 -18.89
N HIS A 11 4.95 22.44 -17.70
CA HIS A 11 4.41 23.73 -17.22
C HIS A 11 4.93 24.03 -15.82
N THR A 12 5.33 25.29 -15.60
CA THR A 12 6.12 25.81 -14.48
C THR A 12 5.45 25.77 -13.09
N HIS A 13 4.20 25.31 -12.96
CA HIS A 13 3.50 25.14 -11.67
C HIS A 13 3.44 23.68 -11.17
N ALA A 14 3.87 22.70 -11.98
CA ALA A 14 3.91 21.29 -11.58
C ALA A 14 5.09 20.95 -10.66
N ASN A 15 6.14 21.79 -10.65
CA ASN A 15 7.38 21.48 -9.94
C ASN A 15 7.24 21.51 -8.40
N ASP A 16 6.42 22.41 -7.83
CA ASP A 16 6.17 22.43 -6.38
C ASP A 16 5.30 21.24 -5.93
N PHE A 17 4.39 20.80 -6.78
CA PHE A 17 3.53 19.63 -6.56
C PHE A 17 4.32 18.32 -6.59
N LEU A 18 5.27 18.21 -7.52
CA LEU A 18 6.16 17.06 -7.62
C LEU A 18 7.15 16.99 -6.47
N LEU A 19 7.57 18.14 -5.92
CA LEU A 19 8.35 18.19 -4.68
C LEU A 19 7.59 17.56 -3.50
N LEU A 20 6.26 17.74 -3.42
CA LEU A 20 5.42 17.09 -2.41
C LEU A 20 5.32 15.57 -2.62
N PHE A 21 5.17 15.14 -3.88
CA PHE A 21 5.21 13.72 -4.26
C PHE A 21 6.57 13.06 -4.00
N ARG A 22 7.67 13.80 -4.18
CA ARG A 22 9.04 13.33 -3.94
C ARG A 22 9.37 13.23 -2.46
N ARG A 23 8.85 14.16 -1.65
CA ARG A 23 8.99 14.16 -0.17
C ARG A 23 8.27 12.97 0.48
N HIS A 24 7.29 12.39 -0.20
CA HIS A 24 6.55 11.19 0.23
C HIS A 24 7.45 9.95 0.42
N ALA A 25 8.59 9.87 -0.29
CA ALA A 25 9.48 8.71 -0.27
C ALA A 25 10.60 8.80 0.80
N GLU A 26 10.82 9.96 1.43
CA GLU A 26 11.97 10.22 2.32
C GLU A 26 11.62 10.25 3.82
N ILE A 27 10.34 10.19 4.21
CA ILE A 27 9.90 10.45 5.60
C ILE A 27 9.66 9.15 6.42
N PHE A 28 10.41 8.08 6.13
CA PHE A 28 10.31 6.81 6.89
C PHE A 28 11.49 6.62 7.87
N SER A 29 11.87 7.66 8.63
CA SER A 29 12.99 7.59 9.58
C SER A 29 12.81 8.35 10.91
N GLY A 30 11.61 8.83 11.24
CA GLY A 30 11.32 9.53 12.50
C GLY A 30 10.24 8.85 13.35
N GLU A 31 10.29 9.05 14.68
CA GLU A 31 9.30 8.55 15.64
C GLU A 31 7.93 9.26 15.54
N ASP A 32 7.88 10.42 14.88
CA ASP A 32 6.67 11.22 14.69
C ASP A 32 6.05 11.00 13.30
N ASN A 33 4.96 10.22 13.25
CA ASN A 33 4.22 9.95 12.01
C ASN A 33 3.27 11.10 11.61
N THR A 34 3.19 12.20 12.38
CA THR A 34 2.31 13.34 12.10
C THR A 34 2.55 13.93 10.71
N ALA A 35 3.82 14.12 10.35
CA ALA A 35 4.17 14.64 9.02
C ALA A 35 3.69 13.74 7.88
N GLN A 36 3.67 12.41 8.07
CA GLN A 36 3.18 11.47 7.07
C GLN A 36 1.66 11.59 6.90
N GLN A 37 0.94 11.80 8.00
CA GLN A 37 -0.52 11.99 8.00
C GLN A 37 -0.93 13.26 7.28
N GLU A 38 -0.28 14.38 7.62
CA GLU A 38 -0.51 15.65 6.93
C GLU A 38 -0.23 15.53 5.43
N LEU A 39 0.84 14.84 5.04
CA LEU A 39 1.14 14.63 3.63
C LEU A 39 0.14 13.73 2.92
N ILE A 40 -0.40 12.72 3.60
CA ILE A 40 -1.48 11.88 3.05
C ILE A 40 -2.72 12.74 2.78
N ASP A 41 -3.13 13.56 3.74
CA ASP A 41 -4.30 14.42 3.62
C ASP A 41 -4.11 15.47 2.52
N ILE A 42 -2.97 16.17 2.53
CA ILE A 42 -2.62 17.17 1.51
C ILE A 42 -2.66 16.49 0.14
N ASN A 43 -1.97 15.36 -0.04
CA ASN A 43 -1.92 14.69 -1.33
C ASN A 43 -3.31 14.23 -1.80
N GLN A 44 -4.16 13.73 -0.90
CA GLN A 44 -5.54 13.38 -1.24
C GLN A 44 -6.34 14.60 -1.73
N HIS A 45 -6.23 15.74 -1.04
CA HIS A 45 -6.90 16.97 -1.47
C HIS A 45 -6.39 17.46 -2.82
N LEU A 46 -5.08 17.43 -3.02
CA LEU A 46 -4.45 17.80 -4.29
C LEU A 46 -4.90 16.90 -5.44
N LEU A 47 -5.02 15.58 -5.22
CA LEU A 47 -5.53 14.62 -6.20
C LEU A 47 -7.00 14.89 -6.55
N ASN A 48 -7.82 15.24 -5.56
CA ASN A 48 -9.21 15.66 -5.79
C ASN A 48 -9.28 16.95 -6.64
N VAL A 49 -8.41 17.94 -6.37
CA VAL A 49 -8.32 19.18 -7.16
C VAL A 49 -7.90 18.90 -8.61
N MET A 50 -7.02 17.93 -8.84
CA MET A 50 -6.63 17.49 -10.19
C MET A 50 -7.74 16.74 -10.94
N GLY A 51 -8.89 16.48 -10.32
CA GLY A 51 -10.04 15.85 -10.94
C GLY A 51 -9.96 14.32 -11.03
N VAL A 52 -8.99 13.69 -10.36
CA VAL A 52 -8.85 12.22 -10.29
C VAL A 52 -9.53 11.62 -9.06
N GLY A 53 -10.27 12.41 -8.30
CA GLY A 53 -11.09 11.96 -7.17
C GLY A 53 -12.26 11.08 -7.58
N HIS A 54 -12.92 10.45 -6.60
CA HIS A 54 -14.14 9.68 -6.81
C HIS A 54 -14.95 9.59 -5.51
N PRO A 55 -16.30 9.66 -5.54
CA PRO A 55 -17.12 9.61 -4.32
C PRO A 55 -16.88 8.39 -3.44
N ALA A 56 -16.55 7.24 -4.05
CA ALA A 56 -16.19 6.03 -3.31
C ALA A 56 -14.86 6.18 -2.53
N LEU A 57 -13.89 6.92 -3.06
CA LEU A 57 -12.63 7.20 -2.35
C LEU A 57 -12.82 8.27 -1.27
N ASP A 58 -13.68 9.25 -1.50
CA ASP A 58 -14.07 10.22 -0.47
C ASP A 58 -14.78 9.52 0.70
N MET A 59 -15.59 8.49 0.41
CA MET A 59 -16.20 7.63 1.42
C MET A 59 -15.16 6.91 2.28
N VAL A 60 -14.14 6.30 1.66
CA VAL A 60 -13.03 5.65 2.38
C VAL A 60 -12.35 6.65 3.30
N CYS A 61 -11.96 7.81 2.79
CA CYS A 61 -11.28 8.85 3.58
C CYS A 61 -12.15 9.32 4.76
N ARG A 62 -13.46 9.49 4.54
CA ARG A 62 -14.39 9.90 5.59
C ARG A 62 -14.53 8.84 6.70
N VAL A 63 -14.68 7.57 6.33
CA VAL A 63 -14.82 6.47 7.29
C VAL A 63 -13.55 6.30 8.14
N THR A 64 -12.38 6.35 7.51
CA THR A 64 -11.10 6.21 8.22
C THR A 64 -10.82 7.42 9.11
N LEU A 65 -11.10 8.64 8.62
CA LEU A 65 -10.84 9.87 9.38
C LEU A 65 -11.71 9.95 10.64
N ALA A 66 -12.94 9.41 10.61
CA ALA A 66 -13.80 9.31 11.79
C ALA A 66 -13.17 8.49 12.94
N LYS A 67 -12.13 7.70 12.64
CA LYS A 67 -11.36 6.89 13.59
C LYS A 67 -9.95 7.45 13.84
N GLY A 68 -9.64 8.64 13.31
CA GLY A 68 -8.31 9.25 13.39
C GLY A 68 -7.28 8.62 12.45
N LEU A 69 -7.72 7.93 11.40
CA LEU A 69 -6.87 7.30 10.41
C LEU A 69 -6.89 8.09 9.09
N HIS A 70 -5.70 8.30 8.53
CA HIS A 70 -5.51 9.14 7.37
C HIS A 70 -5.36 8.28 6.11
N SER A 71 -6.10 8.64 5.06
CA SER A 71 -6.18 7.86 3.84
C SER A 71 -6.03 8.71 2.60
N LYS A 72 -5.52 8.10 1.54
CA LYS A 72 -5.49 8.68 0.20
C LYS A 72 -5.74 7.62 -0.86
N LEU A 73 -6.16 8.04 -2.05
CA LEU A 73 -6.22 7.16 -3.21
C LEU A 73 -4.82 6.71 -3.63
N THR A 74 -4.74 5.56 -4.31
CA THR A 74 -3.50 5.04 -4.90
C THR A 74 -3.74 4.61 -6.35
N GLY A 75 -2.77 4.88 -7.22
CA GLY A 75 -2.89 4.65 -8.67
C GLY A 75 -3.50 5.84 -9.42
N ALA A 76 -4.24 5.55 -10.49
CA ALA A 76 -4.74 6.55 -11.44
C ALA A 76 -5.88 7.44 -10.89
N GLY A 77 -6.61 6.98 -9.89
CA GLY A 77 -7.83 7.64 -9.39
C GLY A 77 -9.09 7.23 -10.16
N GLY A 78 -10.18 7.99 -9.99
CA GLY A 78 -11.49 7.69 -10.57
C GLY A 78 -12.21 6.49 -9.93
N GLY A 79 -11.73 6.05 -8.77
CA GLY A 79 -12.17 4.84 -8.06
C GLY A 79 -10.98 3.95 -7.71
N GLY A 80 -11.19 2.64 -7.71
CA GLY A 80 -10.13 1.66 -7.42
C GLY A 80 -9.79 1.59 -5.94
N CYS A 81 -8.51 1.72 -5.62
CA CYS A 81 -7.98 1.45 -4.27
C CYS A 81 -7.63 2.74 -3.50
N GLY A 82 -7.91 2.71 -2.20
CA GLY A 82 -7.35 3.64 -1.22
C GLY A 82 -6.26 2.97 -0.40
N ILE A 83 -5.36 3.75 0.18
CA ILE A 83 -4.43 3.34 1.23
C ILE A 83 -4.71 4.15 2.50
N THR A 84 -4.61 3.49 3.64
CA THR A 84 -4.80 4.08 4.97
C THR A 84 -3.54 3.85 5.80
N LEU A 85 -3.00 4.90 6.41
CA LEU A 85 -1.83 4.78 7.27
C LEU A 85 -2.22 4.28 8.66
N LEU A 86 -1.66 3.14 9.04
CA LEU A 86 -1.74 2.61 10.40
C LEU A 86 -0.42 2.94 11.12
N ARG A 87 -0.49 3.73 12.17
CA ARG A 87 0.68 4.04 13.01
C ARG A 87 0.95 2.87 13.97
N PRO A 88 2.21 2.64 14.41
CA PRO A 88 2.54 1.54 15.34
C PRO A 88 1.69 1.49 16.61
N GLU A 89 1.25 2.65 17.10
CA GLU A 89 0.42 2.84 18.29
C GLU A 89 -1.09 2.76 18.03
N THR A 90 -1.52 2.45 16.81
CA THR A 90 -2.93 2.31 16.47
C THR A 90 -3.50 1.05 17.13
N ASP A 91 -4.53 1.22 17.94
CA ASP A 91 -5.21 0.11 18.62
C ASP A 91 -5.82 -0.86 17.59
N SER A 92 -5.60 -2.17 17.80
CA SER A 92 -6.16 -3.22 16.95
C SER A 92 -7.68 -3.19 16.88
N ALA A 93 -8.38 -2.76 17.93
CA ALA A 93 -9.82 -2.58 17.93
C ALA A 93 -10.26 -1.46 16.96
N ILE A 94 -9.46 -0.39 16.84
CA ILE A 94 -9.69 0.67 15.87
C ILE A 94 -9.47 0.14 14.45
N ILE A 95 -8.42 -0.64 14.22
CA ILE A 95 -8.16 -1.27 12.91
C ILE A 95 -9.33 -2.17 12.51
N GLN A 96 -9.73 -3.11 13.37
CA GLN A 96 -10.79 -4.07 13.07
C GLN A 96 -12.15 -3.39 12.85
N SER A 97 -12.51 -2.41 13.70
CA SER A 97 -13.76 -1.67 13.51
C SER A 97 -13.75 -0.84 12.22
N THR A 98 -12.62 -0.23 11.85
CA THR A 98 -12.49 0.50 10.58
C THR A 98 -12.62 -0.43 9.38
N MET A 99 -11.98 -1.60 9.41
CA MET A 99 -12.10 -2.60 8.35
C MET A 99 -13.55 -3.09 8.20
N GLN A 100 -14.27 -3.26 9.32
CA GLN A 100 -15.69 -3.64 9.29
C GLN A 100 -16.56 -2.51 8.70
N ASP A 101 -16.37 -1.27 9.17
CA ASP A 101 -17.11 -0.10 8.66
C ASP A 101 -16.91 0.07 7.14
N LEU A 102 -15.70 -0.20 6.64
CA LEU A 102 -15.41 -0.19 5.19
C LEU A 102 -16.09 -1.34 4.44
N LYS A 103 -16.08 -2.55 5.00
CA LYS A 103 -16.78 -3.71 4.41
C LYS A 103 -18.29 -3.50 4.34
N ASP A 104 -18.87 -2.89 5.37
CA ASP A 104 -20.30 -2.56 5.41
C ASP A 104 -20.67 -1.50 4.37
N CYS A 105 -19.70 -0.66 3.96
CA CYS A 105 -19.84 0.25 2.82
C CYS A 105 -19.64 -0.44 1.46
N GLY A 106 -19.37 -1.75 1.43
CA GLY A 106 -19.17 -2.54 0.21
C GLY A 106 -17.74 -2.55 -0.33
N PHE A 107 -16.75 -2.19 0.49
CA PHE A 107 -15.33 -2.23 0.10
C PHE A 107 -14.65 -3.53 0.55
N ASP A 108 -13.77 -4.07 -0.30
CA ASP A 108 -12.80 -5.06 0.17
C ASP A 108 -11.66 -4.36 0.90
N CYS A 109 -11.19 -4.96 2.00
CA CYS A 109 -10.19 -4.34 2.87
C CYS A 109 -9.18 -5.37 3.37
N TRP A 110 -7.90 -5.00 3.31
CA TRP A 110 -6.77 -5.82 3.74
C TRP A 110 -5.79 -4.99 4.55
N GLU A 111 -5.29 -5.57 5.63
CA GLU A 111 -4.17 -5.04 6.38
C GLU A 111 -2.87 -5.57 5.76
N THR A 112 -1.94 -4.66 5.42
CA THR A 112 -0.64 -5.03 4.84
C THR A 112 0.43 -4.00 5.23
N SER A 113 1.69 -4.40 5.10
CA SER A 113 2.83 -3.51 5.20
C SER A 113 3.27 -3.02 3.82
N ILE A 114 3.80 -1.80 3.76
CA ILE A 114 4.38 -1.18 2.56
C ILE A 114 5.92 -1.17 2.70
N GLY A 115 6.65 -1.26 1.59
CA GLY A 115 8.12 -1.21 1.62
C GLY A 115 8.78 -2.53 2.04
N GLY A 116 8.07 -3.65 1.89
CA GLY A 116 8.61 -4.98 2.12
C GLY A 116 9.78 -5.33 1.19
N PRO A 117 10.46 -6.47 1.45
CA PRO A 117 11.55 -6.93 0.59
C PRO A 117 11.07 -7.17 -0.85
N GLY A 118 11.98 -7.01 -1.81
CA GLY A 118 11.72 -7.30 -3.22
C GLY A 118 11.71 -8.81 -3.49
N VAL A 119 12.33 -9.22 -4.61
CA VAL A 119 12.46 -10.64 -4.96
C VAL A 119 13.21 -11.39 -3.87
N GLN A 120 12.64 -12.49 -3.40
CA GLN A 120 13.23 -13.37 -2.39
C GLN A 120 13.08 -14.83 -2.82
N GLN A 121 14.08 -15.64 -2.47
CA GLN A 121 13.99 -17.09 -2.54
C GLN A 121 13.46 -17.62 -1.22
N HIS A 122 12.36 -18.36 -1.27
CA HIS A 122 11.78 -19.03 -0.10
C HIS A 122 12.04 -20.54 -0.19
N SER A 123 12.35 -21.16 0.94
CA SER A 123 12.32 -22.61 1.05
C SER A 123 10.86 -23.09 0.96
N PRO A 124 10.56 -24.24 0.31
CA PRO A 124 9.22 -24.81 0.30
C PRO A 124 8.62 -24.98 1.71
N PHE A 125 9.46 -25.16 2.74
CA PHE A 125 9.04 -25.32 4.14
C PHE A 125 8.66 -24.01 4.84
N SER A 126 8.98 -22.84 4.27
CA SER A 126 8.64 -21.53 4.83
C SER A 126 7.42 -20.88 4.17
N ILE A 127 6.80 -21.56 3.20
CA ILE A 127 5.60 -21.09 2.49
C ILE A 127 4.35 -21.55 3.24
N LYS A 128 3.40 -20.64 3.44
CA LYS A 128 2.09 -20.97 4.05
C LYS A 128 1.31 -21.95 3.17
N GLU A 129 0.55 -22.85 3.78
CA GLU A 129 -0.21 -23.90 3.07
C GLU A 129 -1.15 -23.32 1.99
N GLU A 130 -1.86 -22.24 2.32
CA GLU A 130 -2.74 -21.52 1.38
C GLU A 130 -2.02 -21.09 0.10
N ILE A 131 -0.75 -20.69 0.21
CA ILE A 131 0.07 -20.30 -0.94
C ILE A 131 0.57 -21.52 -1.70
N LEU A 132 0.93 -22.60 -1.00
CA LEU A 132 1.32 -23.87 -1.62
C LEU A 132 0.18 -24.43 -2.49
N GLU A 133 -1.06 -24.39 -2.01
CA GLU A 133 -2.24 -24.82 -2.78
C GLU A 133 -2.41 -24.03 -4.08
N ILE A 134 -2.20 -22.71 -4.04
CA ILE A 134 -2.27 -21.85 -5.22
C ILE A 134 -1.14 -22.20 -6.20
N LEU A 135 0.10 -22.33 -5.72
CA LEU A 135 1.25 -22.66 -6.57
C LEU A 135 1.09 -24.03 -7.26
N ASN A 136 0.57 -25.02 -6.53
CA ASN A 136 0.26 -26.34 -7.09
C ASN A 136 -0.79 -26.25 -8.21
N ARG A 137 -1.78 -25.35 -8.09
CA ARG A 137 -2.80 -25.13 -9.13
C ARG A 137 -2.21 -24.58 -10.43
N TYR A 138 -1.15 -23.77 -10.34
CA TYR A 138 -0.46 -23.21 -11.50
C TYR A 138 0.64 -24.14 -12.07
N GLY A 139 0.75 -25.38 -11.54
CA GLY A 139 1.69 -26.37 -12.06
C GLY A 139 3.17 -26.04 -11.78
N VAL A 140 3.46 -25.23 -10.75
CA VAL A 140 4.84 -24.95 -10.34
C VAL A 140 5.44 -26.25 -9.78
N PRO A 141 6.47 -26.84 -10.42
CA PRO A 141 7.05 -28.10 -9.96
C PRO A 141 7.64 -27.92 -8.57
N ARG A 142 7.38 -28.87 -7.66
CA ARG A 142 8.14 -28.94 -6.40
C ARG A 142 9.59 -29.23 -6.76
N VAL A 143 10.50 -28.32 -6.42
CA VAL A 143 11.93 -28.64 -6.35
C VAL A 143 12.10 -29.55 -5.15
N THR A 144 12.08 -30.87 -5.38
CA THR A 144 12.56 -31.83 -4.40
C THR A 144 14.07 -31.66 -4.35
N GLU A 145 14.64 -31.43 -3.17
CA GLU A 145 16.09 -31.49 -2.98
C GLU A 145 16.58 -32.82 -3.55
N GLN A 146 17.34 -32.73 -4.64
CA GLN A 146 18.13 -33.84 -5.13
C GLN A 146 19.39 -33.80 -4.27
N GLU A 147 19.51 -34.75 -3.34
CA GLU A 147 20.78 -35.01 -2.67
C GLU A 147 21.81 -35.30 -3.76
N ASP A 148 22.67 -34.31 -4.05
CA ASP A 148 23.86 -34.51 -4.88
C ASP A 148 24.84 -35.41 -4.12
N GLY A 149 24.54 -36.70 -4.13
CA GLY A 149 25.48 -37.78 -3.86
C GLY A 149 26.47 -37.87 -5.02
N LEU A 150 27.43 -36.94 -5.08
CA LEU A 150 28.64 -37.12 -5.88
C LEU A 150 29.67 -37.89 -5.03
N THR A 151 29.56 -39.22 -5.10
CA THR A 151 30.72 -40.10 -4.94
C THR A 151 31.29 -40.36 -6.32
N LEU A 152 32.49 -39.83 -6.59
CA LEU A 152 33.64 -40.48 -7.25
C LEU A 152 34.79 -39.47 -7.31
#